data_AF-A0A815CIB1-F1
#
_entry.id   AF-A0A815CIB1-F1
#
_cell.length_a   1.000
_cell.length_b   1.000
_cell.length_c   1.000
_cell.angle_alpha   90.00
_cell.angle_beta   90.00
_cell.angle_gamma   90.00
#
_symmetry.space_group_name_H-M   'P 1'
#
loop_
_entity.id
_entity.type
_entity.pdbx_description
1 polymer ?
#
loop_
_entity_poly.entity_id
_entity_poly.type
_entity_poly.pdbx_seq_one_letter_code
_entity_poly.pdbx_strand_id
1 'polypeptide(L)'
;MAGMLLFIYLLVLFEEIQYIFSFDYPRYIDDIFFTFNEPKTKIEAVIKKANDFHPNIKLEANIGSCVSFLDLLIKNKNGILSTSVHHKTAAEPCVVPFISDHPRHVFSNIIQAALLRAVRYSSTFDIFEKERRAIRLMLLYNG
;
A
#
# COMPACT_ATOMS: atom_id res chain seq x y z
N MET A 1 -8.04 10.93 -19.74
CA MET A 1 -7.23 9.69 -19.75
C MET A 1 -7.08 9.25 -18.30
N ALA A 2 -7.72 8.15 -17.90
CA ALA A 2 -7.67 7.64 -16.54
C ALA A 2 -6.39 6.81 -16.37
N GLY A 3 -5.46 7.30 -15.54
CA GLY A 3 -4.20 6.60 -15.28
C GLY A 3 -4.42 5.26 -14.59
N MET A 4 -3.61 4.27 -14.95
CA MET A 4 -3.62 2.95 -14.34
C MET A 4 -2.55 2.92 -13.23
N LEU A 5 -2.88 2.36 -12.06
CA LEU A 5 -1.91 2.12 -11.00
C LEU A 5 -1.25 0.77 -11.24
N LEU A 6 0.06 0.73 -11.09
CA LEU A 6 0.85 -0.46 -11.23
C LEU A 6 1.68 -0.68 -9.98
N PHE A 7 1.60 -1.87 -9.42
CA PHE A 7 2.48 -2.37 -8.39
C PHE A 7 3.42 -3.39 -9.02
N ILE A 8 4.73 -3.32 -8.75
CA ILE A 8 5.73 -4.32 -9.19
C ILE A 8 6.55 -4.72 -7.96
N TYR A 9 6.76 -6.00 -7.72
CA TYR A 9 7.75 -6.51 -6.75
C TYR A 9 9.11 -6.74 -7.46
N LEU A 10 10.21 -6.07 -7.09
CA LEU A 10 11.59 -6.41 -7.49
C LEU A 10 12.73 -5.91 -6.56
N LEU A 11 13.66 -6.83 -6.19
CA LEU A 11 14.97 -6.56 -5.56
C LEU A 11 16.13 -6.31 -6.56
N VAL A 12 16.12 -6.80 -7.81
CA VAL A 12 17.33 -6.76 -8.67
C VAL A 12 17.03 -6.44 -10.13
N LEU A 13 17.01 -5.16 -10.51
CA LEU A 13 17.34 -4.60 -11.85
C LEU A 13 17.18 -3.07 -11.82
N PHE A 14 18.10 -2.39 -11.14
CA PHE A 14 18.00 -0.94 -10.89
C PHE A 14 18.36 -0.10 -12.13
N GLU A 15 19.33 -0.52 -12.95
CA GLU A 15 19.76 0.28 -14.13
C GLU A 15 18.80 0.16 -15.33
N GLU A 16 18.25 -1.02 -15.61
CA GLU A 16 17.39 -1.25 -16.78
C GLU A 16 15.94 -0.77 -16.58
N ILE A 17 15.39 -0.87 -15.36
CA ILE A 17 14.06 -0.33 -15.07
C ILE A 17 14.07 1.19 -15.13
N GLN A 18 15.17 1.85 -14.72
CA GLN A 18 15.32 3.31 -14.84
C GLN A 18 15.49 3.76 -16.30
N TYR A 19 16.08 2.91 -17.16
CA TYR A 19 16.15 3.14 -18.61
C TYR A 19 14.79 2.95 -19.32
N ILE A 20 13.96 2.01 -18.85
CA ILE A 20 12.63 1.72 -19.42
C ILE A 20 11.55 2.67 -18.86
N PHE A 21 11.64 3.02 -17.57
CA PHE A 21 10.74 3.94 -16.89
C PHE A 21 11.51 5.20 -16.51
N SER A 22 11.48 6.18 -17.40
CA SER A 22 12.00 7.53 -17.17
C SER A 22 11.14 8.33 -16.18
N PHE A 23 10.87 7.80 -14.98
CA PHE A 23 10.08 8.44 -13.94
C PHE A 23 10.64 8.18 -12.55
N ASP A 24 10.60 9.19 -11.68
CA ASP A 24 10.84 9.04 -10.24
C ASP A 24 9.67 8.26 -9.61
N TYR A 25 9.96 7.13 -8.98
CA TYR A 25 8.96 6.31 -8.30
C TYR A 25 9.38 5.96 -6.86
N PRO A 26 8.43 5.89 -5.91
CA PRO A 26 8.71 5.40 -4.58
C PRO A 26 9.02 3.89 -4.62
N ARG A 27 10.10 3.50 -3.95
CA ARG A 27 10.52 2.11 -3.77
C ARG A 27 10.78 1.83 -2.30
N TYR A 28 10.32 0.69 -1.82
CA TYR A 28 10.62 0.18 -0.49
C TYR A 28 11.17 -1.24 -0.59
N ILE A 29 12.49 -1.39 -0.45
CA ILE A 29 13.20 -2.67 -0.64
C ILE A 29 12.82 -3.28 -2.00
N ASP A 30 11.93 -4.27 -1.99
CA ASP A 30 11.47 -5.02 -3.16
C ASP A 30 10.15 -4.49 -3.70
N ASP A 31 9.47 -3.60 -3.00
CA ASP A 31 8.16 -3.13 -3.41
C ASP A 31 8.30 -1.84 -4.20
N ILE A 32 7.77 -1.83 -5.43
CA ILE A 32 7.76 -0.68 -6.32
C ILE A 32 6.31 -0.29 -6.62
N PHE A 33 6.02 1.01 -6.51
CA PHE A 33 4.75 1.60 -6.92
C PHE A 33 4.98 2.71 -7.93
N PHE A 34 4.20 2.70 -9.01
CA PHE A 34 4.14 3.84 -9.92
C PHE A 34 2.80 3.97 -10.65
N THR A 35 2.61 5.13 -11.27
CA THR A 35 1.47 5.42 -12.12
C THR A 35 1.86 5.30 -13.58
N PHE A 36 1.00 4.72 -14.40
CA PHE A 36 1.24 4.56 -15.83
C PHE A 36 0.05 5.11 -16.63
N ASN A 37 0.33 6.00 -17.57
CA ASN A 37 -0.69 6.71 -18.36
C ASN A 37 -0.96 6.08 -19.74
N GLU A 38 -0.31 4.96 -20.01
CA GLU A 38 -0.35 4.25 -21.28
C GLU A 38 -1.20 2.97 -21.15
N PRO A 39 -1.61 2.32 -22.25
CA PRO A 39 -2.45 1.12 -22.21
C PRO A 39 -1.84 0.00 -21.37
N LYS A 40 -2.70 -0.73 -20.66
CA LYS A 40 -2.32 -1.91 -19.85
C LYS A 40 -1.44 -2.91 -20.59
N THR A 41 -1.71 -3.11 -21.88
CA THR A 41 -0.98 -4.05 -22.73
C THR A 41 0.51 -3.70 -22.86
N LYS A 42 0.86 -2.41 -22.89
CA LYS A 42 2.27 -1.99 -22.95
C LYS A 42 3.01 -2.37 -21.67
N ILE A 43 2.39 -2.17 -20.51
CA ILE A 43 3.03 -2.46 -19.24
C ILE A 43 3.12 -3.95 -18.96
N GLU A 44 2.09 -4.72 -19.34
CA GLU A 44 2.15 -6.18 -19.31
C GLU A 44 3.27 -6.74 -20.20
N ALA A 45 3.50 -6.15 -21.37
CA ALA A 45 4.62 -6.52 -22.24
C ALA A 45 5.99 -6.23 -21.61
N VAL A 46 6.14 -5.09 -20.92
CA VAL A 46 7.36 -4.75 -20.19
C VAL A 46 7.61 -5.72 -19.03
N ILE A 47 6.59 -6.03 -18.23
CA ILE A 47 6.67 -7.00 -17.14
C ILE A 47 7.06 -8.37 -17.67
N LYS A 48 6.46 -8.80 -18.79
CA LYS A 48 6.82 -10.07 -19.44
C LYS A 48 8.29 -10.09 -19.87
N LYS A 49 8.75 -9.04 -20.56
CA LYS A 49 10.15 -8.93 -20.99
C LYS A 49 11.13 -8.98 -19.81
N ALA A 50 10.79 -8.31 -18.70
CA ALA A 50 11.62 -8.33 -17.50
C ALA A 50 11.59 -9.69 -16.80
N ASN A 51 10.46 -10.40 -16.81
CA ASN A 51 10.35 -11.78 -16.32
C ASN A 51 11.13 -12.79 -17.17
N ASP A 52 11.24 -12.56 -18.47
CA ASP A 52 12.02 -13.41 -19.39
C ASP A 52 13.54 -13.17 -19.25
N PHE A 53 13.96 -12.07 -18.60
CA PHE A 53 15.36 -11.69 -18.48
C PHE A 53 16.16 -12.58 -17.53
N HIS A 54 15.59 -12.97 -16.39
CA HIS A 54 16.30 -13.75 -15.38
C HIS A 54 15.53 -15.02 -14.98
N PRO A 55 16.12 -16.22 -15.09
CA PRO A 55 15.39 -17.48 -14.90
C PRO A 55 14.86 -17.68 -13.48
N ASN A 56 15.51 -17.07 -12.48
CA ASN A 56 15.19 -17.27 -11.07
C ASN A 56 14.50 -16.07 -10.40
N ILE A 57 14.29 -14.97 -11.11
CA ILE A 57 13.67 -13.76 -10.53
C ILE A 57 12.43 -13.43 -11.34
N LYS A 58 11.28 -13.41 -10.67
CA LYS A 58 9.99 -13.07 -11.28
C LYS A 58 9.38 -11.85 -10.62
N LEU A 59 9.02 -10.89 -11.44
CA LEU A 59 8.13 -9.79 -11.17
C LEU A 59 6.69 -10.27 -11.05
N GLU A 60 6.14 -10.07 -9.86
CA GLU A 60 4.70 -10.07 -9.66
C GLU A 60 4.19 -8.64 -9.73
N ALA A 61 3.14 -8.44 -10.52
CA ALA A 61 2.56 -7.12 -10.72
C ALA A 61 1.06 -7.09 -10.45
N ASN A 62 0.61 -6.11 -9.67
CA ASN A 62 -0.80 -5.83 -9.46
C ASN A 62 -1.17 -4.53 -10.18
N ILE A 63 -2.05 -4.63 -11.18
CA ILE A 63 -2.35 -3.57 -12.13
C ILE A 63 -3.83 -3.23 -12.07
N GLY A 64 -4.16 -1.98 -11.73
CA GLY A 64 -5.56 -1.56 -11.69
C GLY A 64 -5.76 -0.11 -11.28
N SER A 65 -7.01 0.29 -11.07
CA SER A 65 -7.34 1.61 -10.50
C SER A 65 -7.31 1.61 -8.98
N CYS A 66 -7.11 0.46 -8.34
CA CYS A 66 -7.05 0.28 -6.89
C CYS A 66 -5.99 -0.78 -6.57
N VAL A 67 -4.94 -0.41 -5.86
CA VAL A 67 -3.85 -1.31 -5.46
C VAL A 67 -3.44 -1.05 -4.01
N SER A 68 -2.95 -2.08 -3.33
CA SER A 68 -2.34 -1.95 -2.01
C SER A 68 -0.82 -1.78 -2.15
N PHE A 69 -0.24 -0.84 -1.40
CA PHE A 69 1.22 -0.70 -1.27
C PHE A 69 1.60 -0.47 0.19
N LEU A 70 2.38 -1.39 0.76
CA LEU A 70 2.65 -1.45 2.20
C LEU A 70 1.33 -1.39 2.99
N ASP A 71 1.20 -0.45 3.91
CA ASP A 71 0.00 -0.20 4.73
C ASP A 71 -1.03 0.73 4.04
N LEU A 72 -0.86 1.04 2.74
CA LEU A 72 -1.74 1.94 1.99
C LEU A 72 -2.61 1.19 0.99
N LEU A 73 -3.88 1.60 0.90
CA LEU A 73 -4.75 1.29 -0.22
C LEU A 73 -4.89 2.56 -1.07
N ILE A 74 -4.35 2.49 -2.29
CA ILE A 74 -4.25 3.61 -3.22
C ILE A 74 -5.30 3.40 -4.32
N LYS A 75 -6.15 4.41 -4.52
CA LYS A 75 -7.20 4.43 -5.54
C LYS A 75 -6.97 5.60 -6.49
N ASN A 76 -6.93 5.32 -7.78
CA ASN A 76 -6.91 6.34 -8.82
C ASN A 76 -8.34 6.60 -9.29
N LYS A 77 -8.81 7.82 -9.03
CA LYS A 77 -10.07 8.34 -9.55
C LYS A 77 -9.77 9.36 -10.63
N ASN A 78 -9.70 8.92 -11.88
CA ASN A 78 -9.55 9.78 -13.06
C ASN A 78 -8.32 10.71 -12.99
N GLY A 79 -7.18 10.21 -12.53
CA GLY A 79 -5.93 10.96 -12.39
C GLY A 79 -5.69 11.52 -10.99
N ILE A 80 -6.69 11.48 -10.10
CA ILE A 80 -6.54 11.91 -8.71
C ILE A 80 -6.32 10.68 -7.84
N LEU A 81 -5.17 10.61 -7.18
CA LEU A 81 -4.87 9.55 -6.22
C LEU A 81 -5.53 9.85 -4.88
N SER A 82 -6.18 8.84 -4.34
CA SER A 82 -6.78 8.84 -3.01
C SER A 82 -6.21 7.66 -2.22
N THR A 83 -5.83 7.91 -0.98
CA THR A 83 -5.16 6.93 -0.11
C THR A 83 -6.00 6.67 1.14
N SER A 84 -5.89 5.45 1.65
CA SER A 84 -6.52 5.00 2.88
C SER A 84 -5.64 3.93 3.54
N VAL A 85 -5.88 3.63 4.81
CA VAL A 85 -5.22 2.50 5.49
C VAL A 85 -5.66 1.19 4.82
N HIS A 86 -4.70 0.34 4.46
CA HIS A 86 -4.99 -1.00 3.96
C HIS A 86 -5.08 -1.99 5.11
N HIS A 87 -6.25 -2.62 5.25
CA HIS A 87 -6.47 -3.74 6.17
C HIS A 87 -6.47 -5.05 5.39
N LYS A 88 -5.51 -5.93 5.67
CA LYS A 88 -5.49 -7.27 5.06
C LYS A 88 -6.69 -8.06 5.60
N THR A 89 -7.54 -8.57 4.72
CA THR A 89 -8.74 -9.35 5.09
C THR A 89 -8.44 -10.60 5.91
N ALA A 90 -7.26 -11.20 5.71
CA ALA A 90 -6.83 -12.38 6.45
C ALA A 90 -6.14 -12.06 7.79
N ALA A 91 -5.86 -10.79 8.08
CA ALA A 91 -5.22 -10.38 9.32
C ALA A 91 -6.28 -9.94 10.31
N GLU A 92 -6.46 -10.70 11.39
CA GLU A 92 -7.22 -10.20 12.53
C GLU A 92 -6.48 -9.01 13.15
N PRO A 93 -7.19 -7.94 13.54
CA PRO A 93 -6.60 -6.83 14.28
C PRO A 93 -6.13 -7.32 15.67
N CYS A 94 -4.89 -7.77 15.77
CA CYS A 94 -4.31 -8.18 17.05
C CYS A 94 -3.75 -6.94 17.75
N VAL A 95 -4.48 -6.44 18.74
CA VAL A 95 -4.01 -5.46 19.70
C VAL A 95 -3.80 -6.14 21.05
N VAL A 96 -2.94 -5.58 21.89
CA VAL A 96 -2.72 -6.05 23.26
C VAL A 96 -4.00 -5.82 24.10
N PRO A 97 -4.56 -6.86 24.75
CA PRO A 97 -5.75 -6.72 25.58
C PRO A 97 -5.55 -5.75 26.75
N PHE A 98 -6.56 -4.95 27.08
CA PHE A 98 -6.42 -3.93 28.14
C PHE A 98 -6.29 -4.54 29.54
N ILE A 99 -6.77 -5.77 29.71
CA ILE A 99 -6.62 -6.57 30.94
C ILE A 99 -5.22 -7.16 31.13
N SER A 100 -4.34 -7.03 30.15
CA SER A 100 -2.97 -7.56 30.25
C SER A 100 -2.10 -6.68 31.18
N ASP A 101 -1.08 -7.29 31.79
CA ASP A 101 -0.16 -6.62 32.72
C ASP A 101 0.92 -5.79 32.00
N HIS A 102 0.48 -4.88 31.13
CA HIS A 102 1.36 -3.96 30.42
C HIS A 102 1.28 -2.55 31.03
N PRO A 103 2.38 -1.78 31.03
CA PRO A 103 2.35 -0.40 31.46
C PRO A 103 1.34 0.45 30.66
N ARG A 104 0.68 1.41 31.33
CA ARG A 104 -0.33 2.29 30.70
C ARG A 104 0.13 3.01 29.43
N HIS A 105 1.42 3.32 29.32
CA HIS A 105 1.97 3.98 28.15
C HIS A 105 1.91 3.10 26.89
N VAL A 106 1.95 1.77 27.02
CA VAL A 106 1.84 0.84 25.89
C VAL A 106 0.48 1.00 25.21
N PHE A 107 -0.60 0.97 25.99
CA PHE A 107 -1.97 1.17 25.48
C PHE A 107 -2.16 2.55 24.86
N SER A 108 -1.61 3.60 25.50
CA SER A 108 -1.66 4.95 24.96
C SER A 108 -0.93 5.06 23.61
N ASN A 109 0.23 4.40 23.49
CA ASN A 109 1.02 4.40 22.25
C ASN A 109 0.33 3.65 21.12
N ILE A 110 -0.38 2.55 21.41
CA ILE A 110 -1.19 1.82 20.42
C ILE A 110 -2.23 2.76 19.80
N ILE A 111 -2.99 3.47 20.65
CA ILE A 111 -4.03 4.40 20.19
C ILE A 111 -3.41 5.54 19.38
N GLN A 112 -2.34 6.15 19.90
CA GLN A 112 -1.65 7.26 19.24
C GLN A 112 -1.08 6.84 17.88
N ALA A 113 -0.39 5.70 17.81
CA ALA A 113 0.20 5.20 16.57
C ALA A 113 -0.87 4.88 15.52
N ALA A 114 -1.98 4.24 15.92
CA ALA A 114 -3.09 3.94 15.03
C ALA A 114 -3.74 5.21 14.47
N LEU A 115 -4.00 6.21 15.33
CA LEU A 115 -4.57 7.49 14.90
C LEU A 115 -3.61 8.30 14.03
N LEU A 116 -2.32 8.35 14.37
CA LEU A 116 -1.30 9.00 13.55
C LEU A 116 -1.21 8.37 12.16
N ARG A 117 -1.27 7.04 12.09
CA ARG A 117 -1.32 6.31 10.81
C ARG A 117 -2.58 6.69 10.04
N ALA A 118 -3.75 6.67 10.68
CA ALA A 118 -5.02 7.03 10.06
C ALA A 118 -4.98 8.46 9.47
N VAL A 119 -4.44 9.44 10.21
CA VAL A 119 -4.30 10.83 9.74
C VAL A 119 -3.35 10.89 8.54
N ARG A 120 -2.18 10.23 8.61
CA ARG A 120 -1.18 10.30 7.55
C ARG A 120 -1.62 9.63 6.25
N TYR A 121 -2.37 8.53 6.35
CA TYR A 121 -2.71 7.69 5.20
C TYR A 121 -4.03 8.07 4.53
N SER A 122 -4.89 8.80 5.23
CA SER A 122 -6.20 9.19 4.70
C SER A 122 -6.11 10.45 3.86
N SER A 123 -6.41 10.35 2.57
CA SER A 123 -6.39 11.52 1.69
C SER A 123 -7.51 12.53 1.94
N THR A 124 -8.57 12.14 2.64
CA THR A 124 -9.71 13.01 2.98
C THR A 124 -10.17 12.77 4.42
N PHE A 125 -10.87 13.77 4.97
CA PHE A 125 -11.44 13.66 6.31
C PHE A 125 -12.46 12.52 6.44
N ASP A 126 -13.29 12.28 5.42
CA ASP A 126 -14.26 11.17 5.44
C ASP A 126 -13.59 9.80 5.50
N ILE A 127 -12.44 9.64 4.84
CA ILE A 127 -11.65 8.41 4.89
C ILE A 127 -11.05 8.25 6.29
N PHE A 128 -10.48 9.33 6.85
CA PHE A 128 -9.97 9.34 8.21
C PHE A 128 -11.06 8.98 9.22
N GLU A 129 -12.25 9.55 9.10
CA GLU A 129 -13.36 9.30 10.03
C GLU A 129 -13.83 7.84 9.97
N LYS A 130 -13.83 7.21 8.79
CA LYS A 130 -14.10 5.78 8.64
C LYS A 130 -13.02 4.94 9.35
N GLU A 131 -11.76 5.28 9.15
CA GLU A 131 -10.64 4.58 9.79
C GLU A 131 -10.67 4.75 11.32
N ARG A 132 -10.94 5.96 11.81
CA ARG A 132 -11.08 6.26 13.24
C ARG A 132 -12.18 5.41 13.89
N ARG A 133 -13.30 5.18 13.18
CA ARG A 133 -14.36 4.27 13.64
C ARG A 133 -13.91 2.82 13.69
N ALA A 134 -13.16 2.36 12.67
CA ALA A 134 -12.58 1.03 12.67
C ALA A 134 -11.62 0.82 13.84
N ILE A 135 -10.72 1.77 14.10
CA ILE A 135 -9.82 1.77 15.26
C ILE A 135 -10.61 1.72 16.57
N ARG A 136 -11.68 2.52 16.70
CA ARG A 136 -12.54 2.48 17.88
C ARG A 136 -13.17 1.11 18.10
N LEU A 137 -13.69 0.49 17.04
CA LEU A 137 -14.27 -0.85 17.13
C LEU A 137 -13.21 -1.88 17.54
N MET A 138 -12.04 -1.86 16.89
CA MET A 138 -10.90 -2.72 17.24
C MET A 138 -10.57 -2.63 18.73
N LEU A 139 -10.49 -1.42 19.29
CA LEU A 139 -10.18 -1.22 20.71
C LEU A 139 -11.30 -1.73 21.64
N LEU A 140 -12.58 -1.55 21.26
CA LEU A 140 -13.71 -2.05 22.05
C LEU A 140 -13.84 -3.57 22.04
N TYR A 141 -13.44 -4.23 20.94
CA TYR A 141 -13.46 -5.69 20.84
C TYR A 141 -12.24 -6.35 21.48
N ASN A 142 -11.21 -5.59 21.86
CA ASN A 142 -9.96 -6.14 22.40
C ASN A 142 -10.00 -6.46 23.92
N GLY A 143 -11.17 -6.35 24.56
CA GLY A 143 -11.36 -6.66 25.98
C GLY A 143 -11.11 -5.48 26.89
#